data_AF-A0A0R0MQI7-F1
#
_entry.id   AF-A0A0R0MQI7-F1
#
_cell.length_a   1.000
_cell.length_b   1.000
_cell.length_c   1.000
_cell.angle_alpha   90.00
_cell.angle_beta   90.00
_cell.angle_gamma   90.00
#
_symmetry.space_group_name_H-M   'P 1'
#
loop_
_entity.id
_entity.type
_entity.pdbx_description
1 polymer ?
#
loop_
_entity_poly.entity_id
_entity_poly.type
_entity_poly.pdbx_seq_one_letter_code
_entity_poly.pdbx_strand_id
1 'polypeptide(L)'
;MLQHLLRPFAYLRIEHHAKWQVDWLIPLLVATISTGAIAWMNHHGTVPILGDSGIVAKILGFVQNLPGFYIAALAAIATFNRTDIDRHMPEPTPSIDVVIQGKTILIKLTRRRFLCTMFAFLTAESILLTVIAILGLVTAEAAKSLIPYEFHSHAKYAFLFAYLTIFWQMIAASFWGLYYLGEKLHQPDQR
;
A
#
# COMPACT_ATOMS: atom_id res chain seq x y z
N MET A 1 -8.47 19.14 -11.49
CA MET A 1 -7.01 18.90 -11.40
C MET A 1 -6.64 18.05 -10.19
N LEU A 2 -6.95 18.45 -8.95
CA LEU A 2 -6.63 17.65 -7.74
C LEU A 2 -7.19 16.21 -7.77
N GLN A 3 -8.41 16.04 -8.27
CA GLN A 3 -9.02 14.72 -8.47
C GLN A 3 -8.21 13.81 -9.41
N HIS A 4 -7.45 14.37 -10.35
CA HIS A 4 -6.59 13.57 -11.24
C HIS A 4 -5.30 13.12 -10.54
N LEU A 5 -4.75 13.95 -9.65
CA LEU A 5 -3.56 13.61 -8.86
C LEU A 5 -3.82 12.49 -7.86
N LEU A 6 -5.05 12.40 -7.34
CA LEU A 6 -5.48 11.36 -6.40
C LEU A 6 -6.01 10.08 -7.09
N ARG A 7 -6.04 10.03 -8.43
CA ARG A 7 -6.50 8.84 -9.16
C ARG A 7 -5.74 7.56 -8.85
N PRO A 8 -4.42 7.55 -8.58
CA PRO A 8 -3.73 6.33 -8.16
C PRO A 8 -4.37 5.68 -6.92
N PHE A 9 -4.96 6.46 -6.01
CA PHE A 9 -5.67 5.96 -4.84
C PHE A 9 -7.09 5.42 -5.13
N ALA A 10 -7.54 5.47 -6.39
CA ALA A 10 -8.84 4.92 -6.79
C ALA A 10 -8.93 3.40 -6.56
N TYR A 11 -7.79 2.69 -6.47
CA TYR A 11 -7.75 1.29 -6.06
C TYR A 11 -8.51 1.02 -4.75
N LEU A 12 -8.37 1.90 -3.76
CA LEU A 12 -9.03 1.73 -2.45
C LEU A 12 -10.55 1.77 -2.56
N ARG A 13 -11.10 2.38 -3.61
CA ARG A 13 -12.54 2.46 -3.90
C ARG A 13 -13.10 1.25 -4.66
N ILE A 14 -12.25 0.29 -5.04
CA ILE A 14 -12.72 -0.94 -5.66
C ILE A 14 -13.42 -1.78 -4.58
N GLU A 15 -14.66 -2.17 -4.86
CA GLU A 15 -15.47 -2.98 -3.95
C GLU A 15 -15.33 -4.46 -4.29
N HIS A 16 -14.91 -5.25 -3.29
CA HIS A 16 -14.86 -6.70 -3.36
C HIS A 16 -14.79 -7.26 -1.93
N HIS A 17 -15.53 -8.33 -1.63
CA HIS A 17 -15.65 -8.88 -0.26
C HIS A 17 -14.28 -9.17 0.38
N ALA A 18 -13.36 -9.79 -0.36
CA ALA A 18 -12.04 -10.14 0.18
C ALA A 18 -11.07 -8.94 0.24
N LYS A 19 -11.38 -7.81 -0.42
CA LYS A 19 -10.44 -6.69 -0.57
C LYS A 19 -10.23 -5.93 0.73
N TRP A 20 -11.29 -5.72 1.51
CA TRP A 20 -11.18 -5.11 2.83
C TRP A 20 -10.21 -5.88 3.75
N GLN A 21 -10.18 -7.21 3.63
CA GLN A 21 -9.28 -8.03 4.42
C GLN A 21 -7.82 -7.79 4.04
N VAL A 22 -7.52 -7.70 2.75
CA VAL A 22 -6.17 -7.46 2.24
C VAL A 22 -5.70 -6.02 2.48
N ASP A 23 -6.57 -5.04 2.28
CA ASP A 23 -6.19 -3.62 2.35
C ASP A 23 -6.09 -3.11 3.79
N TRP A 24 -6.88 -3.65 4.73
CA TRP A 24 -6.98 -3.09 6.07
C TRP A 24 -6.85 -4.11 7.19
N LEU A 25 -7.60 -5.22 7.16
CA LEU A 25 -7.58 -6.19 8.27
C LEU A 25 -6.19 -6.81 8.47
N ILE A 26 -5.60 -7.36 7.41
CA ILE A 26 -4.28 -7.98 7.47
C ILE A 26 -3.21 -6.93 7.82
N PRO A 27 -3.13 -5.76 7.16
CA PRO A 27 -2.17 -4.73 7.51
C PRO A 27 -2.27 -4.25 8.95
N LEU A 28 -3.48 -4.00 9.46
CA LEU A 28 -3.67 -3.57 10.84
C LEU A 28 -3.27 -4.65 11.85
N LEU A 29 -3.63 -5.91 11.60
CA LEU A 29 -3.23 -7.02 12.47
C LEU A 29 -1.71 -7.18 12.51
N VAL A 30 -1.06 -7.22 11.34
CA VAL A 30 0.40 -7.42 11.27
C VAL A 30 1.14 -6.18 11.78
N ALA A 31 0.65 -4.97 11.55
CA ALA A 31 1.20 -3.74 12.13
C ALA A 31 1.07 -3.70 13.66
N THR A 32 -0.06 -4.17 14.20
CA THR A 32 -0.27 -4.28 15.66
C THR A 32 0.72 -5.27 16.27
N ILE A 33 0.85 -6.46 15.67
CA ILE A 33 1.78 -7.49 16.14
C ILE A 33 3.23 -7.00 16.06
N SER A 34 3.64 -6.43 14.92
CA SER A 34 5.01 -5.95 14.73
C SER A 34 5.35 -4.77 15.65
N THR A 35 4.44 -3.79 15.79
CA THR A 35 4.65 -2.67 16.73
C THR A 35 4.71 -3.15 18.17
N GLY A 36 3.81 -4.06 18.58
CA GLY A 36 3.79 -4.67 19.91
C GLY A 36 5.07 -5.45 20.21
N ALA A 37 5.54 -6.26 19.25
CA ALA A 37 6.81 -6.98 19.35
C ALA A 37 8.00 -6.03 19.51
N ILE A 38 8.07 -4.97 18.70
CA ILE A 38 9.12 -3.96 18.80
C ILE A 38 9.06 -3.25 20.16
N ALA A 39 7.87 -2.87 20.63
CA ALA A 39 7.70 -2.24 21.94
C ALA A 39 8.14 -3.16 23.08
N TRP A 40 7.79 -4.44 23.02
CA TRP A 40 8.21 -5.45 23.99
C TRP A 40 9.73 -5.66 23.97
N MET A 41 10.36 -5.74 22.80
CA MET A 41 11.82 -5.84 22.68
C MET A 41 12.50 -4.58 23.21
N ASN A 42 11.95 -3.40 22.94
CA ASN A 42 12.51 -2.13 23.39
C ASN A 42 12.42 -1.93 24.92
N HIS A 43 11.57 -2.71 25.59
CA HIS A 43 11.53 -2.78 27.06
C HIS A 43 12.69 -3.60 27.63
N HIS A 44 13.21 -4.59 26.89
CA HIS A 44 14.27 -5.50 27.34
C HIS A 44 15.66 -5.16 26.77
N GLY A 45 15.73 -4.28 25.78
CA GLY A 45 16.96 -3.78 25.16
C GLY A 45 16.66 -2.56 24.30
N THR A 46 17.66 -1.94 23.68
CA THR A 46 17.44 -0.75 22.84
C THR A 46 17.27 -1.14 21.37
N VAL A 47 16.05 -1.02 20.86
CA VAL A 47 15.76 -1.18 19.42
C VAL A 47 15.62 0.22 18.79
N PRO A 48 16.53 0.64 17.90
CA PRO A 48 16.42 1.93 17.25
C PRO A 48 15.22 1.93 16.29
N ILE A 49 14.26 2.82 16.54
CA ILE A 49 13.07 2.99 15.69
C ILE A 49 13.32 4.10 14.67
N LEU A 50 13.74 5.27 15.16
CA LEU A 50 14.11 6.46 14.40
C LEU A 50 15.64 6.63 14.42
N GLY A 51 16.17 7.33 13.42
CA GLY A 51 17.62 7.49 13.18
C GLY A 51 18.15 6.58 12.07
N ASP A 52 19.39 6.80 11.64
CA ASP A 52 19.97 6.19 10.42
C ASP A 52 20.07 4.67 10.46
N SER A 53 20.22 4.09 11.66
CA SER A 53 20.22 2.64 11.89
C SER A 53 18.84 2.09 12.27
N GLY A 54 17.82 2.95 12.40
CA GLY A 54 16.50 2.59 12.87
C GLY A 54 15.65 1.84 11.84
N ILE A 55 14.62 1.17 12.34
CA ILE A 55 13.68 0.38 11.51
C ILE A 55 13.11 1.21 10.36
N VAL A 56 12.74 2.47 10.61
CA VAL A 56 12.17 3.36 9.59
C VAL A 56 13.17 3.62 8.45
N ALA A 57 14.46 3.82 8.77
CA ALA A 57 15.50 4.01 7.77
C ALA A 57 15.76 2.74 6.95
N LYS A 58 15.67 1.56 7.57
CA LYS A 58 15.80 0.27 6.86
C LYS A 58 14.63 0.02 5.90
N ILE A 59 13.41 0.28 6.34
CA ILE A 59 12.23 0.16 5.49
C ILE A 59 12.28 1.20 4.37
N LEU A 60 12.69 2.45 4.66
CA LEU A 60 12.90 3.49 3.65
C LEU A 60 13.84 3.01 2.52
N GLY A 61 15.00 2.44 2.87
CA GLY A 61 15.95 1.93 1.87
C GLY A 61 15.38 0.82 0.98
N PHE A 62 14.49 -0.01 1.53
CA PHE A 62 13.75 -1.00 0.74
C PHE A 62 12.70 -0.34 -0.18
N VAL A 63 11.86 0.54 0.38
CA VAL A 63 10.70 1.14 -0.32
C VAL A 63 11.13 2.11 -1.43
N GLN A 64 12.27 2.79 -1.30
CA GLN A 64 12.76 3.76 -2.29
C GLN A 64 12.91 3.21 -3.71
N ASN A 65 13.17 1.90 -3.85
CA ASN A 65 13.33 1.27 -5.16
C ASN A 65 12.00 0.83 -5.78
N LEU A 66 10.94 0.68 -4.98
CA LEU A 66 9.67 0.09 -5.41
C LEU A 66 8.86 0.92 -6.41
N PRO A 67 8.81 2.27 -6.36
CA PRO A 67 8.08 3.05 -7.36
C PRO A 67 8.51 2.71 -8.79
N GLY A 68 9.82 2.55 -9.03
CA GLY A 68 10.36 2.16 -10.33
C GLY A 68 9.90 0.77 -10.78
N PHE A 69 9.94 -0.22 -9.87
CA PHE A 69 9.46 -1.58 -10.16
C PHE A 69 7.96 -1.62 -10.46
N TYR A 70 7.14 -0.88 -9.70
CA TYR A 70 5.71 -0.83 -9.94
C TYR A 70 5.35 -0.11 -11.24
N ILE A 71 6.06 0.95 -11.62
CA ILE A 71 5.91 1.61 -12.92
C ILE A 71 6.28 0.66 -14.06
N ALA A 72 7.36 -0.11 -13.92
CA ALA A 72 7.77 -1.09 -14.93
C ALA A 72 6.70 -2.18 -15.11
N ALA A 73 6.17 -2.73 -14.02
CA ALA A 73 5.07 -3.69 -14.06
C ALA A 73 3.80 -3.09 -14.69
N LEU A 74 3.45 -1.85 -14.32
CA LEU A 74 2.33 -1.12 -14.89
C LEU A 74 2.47 -0.95 -16.41
N ALA A 75 3.66 -0.56 -16.89
CA ALA A 75 3.93 -0.41 -18.32
C ALA A 75 3.82 -1.75 -19.08
N ALA A 76 4.34 -2.84 -18.49
CA ALA A 76 4.21 -4.18 -19.06
C ALA A 76 2.73 -4.61 -19.17
N ILE A 77 1.95 -4.45 -18.10
CA ILE A 77 0.52 -4.78 -18.08
C ILE A 77 -0.26 -3.91 -19.07
N ALA A 78 0.08 -2.62 -19.19
CA ALA A 78 -0.58 -1.69 -20.10
C ALA A 78 -0.34 -2.03 -21.57
N THR A 79 0.84 -2.59 -21.90
CA THR A 79 1.25 -2.89 -23.29
C THR A 79 1.08 -4.35 -23.68
N PHE A 80 0.84 -5.26 -22.73
CA PHE A 80 0.57 -6.66 -23.06
C PHE A 80 -0.61 -6.79 -24.04
N ASN A 81 -0.34 -7.31 -25.23
CA ASN A 81 -1.33 -7.47 -26.28
C ASN A 81 -1.96 -8.88 -26.22
N ARG A 82 -2.71 -9.16 -25.14
CA ARG A 82 -3.43 -10.43 -24.93
C ARG A 82 -4.91 -10.15 -24.68
N THR A 83 -5.80 -10.74 -25.47
CA THR A 83 -7.25 -10.54 -25.31
C THR A 83 -7.79 -11.05 -23.98
N ASP A 84 -7.12 -12.02 -23.35
CA ASP A 84 -7.53 -12.62 -22.07
C ASP A 84 -7.42 -11.67 -20.88
N ILE A 85 -6.53 -10.67 -20.94
CA ILE A 85 -6.40 -9.66 -19.86
C ILE A 85 -7.42 -8.53 -20.00
N ASP A 86 -8.05 -8.42 -21.17
CA ASP A 86 -9.13 -7.48 -21.47
C ASP A 86 -10.52 -8.04 -21.13
N ARG A 87 -10.60 -9.33 -20.79
CA ARG A 87 -11.84 -9.93 -20.30
C ARG A 87 -12.23 -9.38 -18.93
N HIS A 88 -13.54 -9.36 -18.68
CA HIS A 88 -14.07 -9.09 -17.34
C HIS A 88 -13.57 -10.13 -16.35
N MET A 89 -13.34 -9.71 -15.10
CA MET A 89 -13.01 -10.63 -14.03
C MET A 89 -14.18 -11.60 -13.75
N PRO A 90 -13.91 -12.87 -13.39
CA PRO A 90 -14.95 -13.84 -13.05
C PRO A 90 -15.76 -13.39 -11.82
N GLU A 91 -17.00 -13.86 -11.72
CA GLU A 91 -17.90 -13.52 -10.62
C GLU A 91 -17.35 -14.03 -9.26
N PRO A 92 -17.47 -13.29 -8.14
CA PRO A 92 -18.09 -11.96 -8.04
C PRO A 92 -17.18 -10.88 -8.64
N THR A 93 -17.69 -10.18 -9.65
CA THR A 93 -16.86 -9.24 -10.42
C THR A 93 -16.55 -8.01 -9.56
N PRO A 94 -15.27 -7.69 -9.26
CA PRO A 94 -14.94 -6.44 -8.56
C PRO A 94 -15.37 -5.24 -9.40
N SER A 95 -16.05 -4.30 -8.76
CA SER A 95 -16.57 -3.09 -9.38
C SER A 95 -15.89 -1.85 -8.84
N ILE A 96 -15.80 -0.83 -9.69
CA ILE A 96 -15.38 0.50 -9.27
C ILE A 96 -16.41 1.53 -9.72
N ASP A 97 -16.79 2.41 -8.80
CA ASP A 97 -17.60 3.57 -9.11
C ASP A 97 -16.76 4.64 -9.81
N VAL A 98 -17.13 4.94 -11.06
CA VAL A 98 -16.45 5.95 -11.87
C VAL A 98 -17.45 7.04 -12.21
N VAL A 99 -17.13 8.27 -11.84
CA VAL A 99 -17.91 9.43 -12.25
C VAL A 99 -17.54 9.79 -13.68
N ILE A 100 -18.44 9.53 -14.63
CA ILE A 100 -18.32 9.95 -16.02
C ILE A 100 -19.40 11.00 -16.27
N GLN A 101 -19.00 12.20 -16.68
CA GLN A 101 -19.93 13.30 -17.01
C GLN A 101 -20.94 13.62 -15.88
N GLY A 102 -20.48 13.57 -14.62
CA GLY A 102 -21.32 13.88 -13.45
C GLY A 102 -22.26 12.76 -12.99
N LYS A 103 -22.24 11.58 -13.63
CA LYS A 103 -22.98 10.40 -13.19
C LYS A 103 -22.02 9.33 -12.68
N THR A 104 -22.30 8.78 -11.50
CA THR A 104 -21.59 7.61 -10.97
C THR A 104 -22.04 6.37 -11.73
N ILE A 105 -21.13 5.71 -12.43
CA ILE A 105 -21.38 4.47 -13.15
C ILE A 105 -20.51 3.38 -12.53
N LEU A 106 -21.16 2.29 -12.14
CA LEU A 106 -20.50 1.11 -11.59
C LEU A 106 -19.94 0.28 -12.76
N ILE A 107 -18.62 0.29 -12.91
CA ILE A 107 -17.96 -0.38 -14.04
C ILE A 107 -17.39 -1.73 -13.55
N LYS A 108 -17.85 -2.83 -14.14
CA LYS A 108 -17.25 -4.16 -14.00
C LYS A 108 -15.80 -4.10 -14.49
N LEU A 109 -14.84 -4.39 -13.62
CA LEU A 109 -13.42 -4.27 -13.96
C LEU A 109 -12.96 -5.41 -14.88
N THR A 110 -12.20 -5.05 -15.91
CA THR A 110 -11.37 -6.01 -16.64
C THR A 110 -10.12 -6.32 -15.82
N ARG A 111 -9.48 -7.47 -16.07
CA ARG A 111 -8.26 -7.86 -15.37
C ARG A 111 -7.16 -6.81 -15.52
N ARG A 112 -6.97 -6.28 -16.74
CA ARG A 112 -6.02 -5.20 -17.03
C ARG A 112 -6.32 -3.96 -16.21
N ARG A 113 -7.58 -3.51 -16.18
CA ARG A 113 -7.93 -2.27 -15.48
C ARG A 113 -7.74 -2.40 -13.96
N PHE A 114 -8.11 -3.54 -13.38
CA PHE A 114 -7.84 -3.83 -11.97
C PHE A 114 -6.34 -3.79 -11.67
N LEU A 115 -5.55 -4.55 -12.45
CA LEU A 115 -4.10 -4.65 -12.26
C LEU A 115 -3.41 -3.30 -12.45
N CYS A 116 -3.73 -2.55 -13.50
CA CYS A 116 -3.16 -1.22 -13.72
C CYS A 116 -3.52 -0.26 -12.58
N THR A 117 -4.75 -0.29 -12.08
CA THR A 117 -5.17 0.58 -10.97
C THR A 117 -4.44 0.21 -9.67
N MET A 118 -4.24 -1.08 -9.42
CA MET A 118 -3.51 -1.60 -8.26
C MET A 118 -2.01 -1.26 -8.31
N PHE A 119 -1.34 -1.44 -9.45
CA PHE A 119 0.08 -1.06 -9.56
C PHE A 119 0.28 0.46 -9.55
N ALA A 120 -0.69 1.24 -10.05
CA ALA A 120 -0.69 2.69 -9.86
C ALA A 120 -0.82 3.07 -8.37
N PHE A 121 -1.69 2.40 -7.62
CA PHE A 121 -1.82 2.57 -6.18
C PHE A 121 -0.52 2.22 -5.44
N LEU A 122 0.07 1.06 -5.70
CA LEU A 122 1.35 0.63 -5.09
C LEU A 122 2.49 1.61 -5.37
N THR A 123 2.52 2.20 -6.58
CA THR A 123 3.47 3.26 -6.93
C THR A 123 3.25 4.50 -6.07
N ALA A 124 2.01 4.97 -5.94
CA ALA A 124 1.70 6.15 -5.15
C ALA A 124 1.93 5.91 -3.65
N GLU A 125 1.61 4.73 -3.15
CA GLU A 125 1.78 4.33 -1.75
C GLU A 125 3.27 4.22 -1.36
N SER A 126 4.11 3.64 -2.23
CA SER A 126 5.56 3.59 -1.99
C SER A 126 6.22 4.98 -2.00
N ILE A 127 5.77 5.89 -2.87
CA ILE A 127 6.20 7.30 -2.83
C ILE A 127 5.74 7.96 -1.53
N LEU A 128 4.49 7.75 -1.12
CA LEU A 128 3.94 8.31 0.12
C LEU A 128 4.72 7.80 1.35
N LEU A 129 4.98 6.49 1.44
CA LEU A 129 5.80 5.88 2.49
C LEU A 129 7.21 6.46 2.53
N THR A 130 7.82 6.67 1.36
CA THR A 130 9.16 7.28 1.24
C THR A 130 9.16 8.69 1.82
N VAL A 131 8.17 9.52 1.45
CA VAL A 131 8.04 10.89 1.95
C VAL A 131 7.77 10.90 3.46
N ILE A 132 6.86 10.07 3.96
CA ILE A 132 6.55 9.96 5.39
C ILE A 132 7.80 9.56 6.18
N ALA A 133 8.58 8.60 5.70
CA ALA A 133 9.81 8.17 6.38
C ALA A 133 10.87 9.29 6.39
N ILE A 134 11.12 9.96 5.26
CA ILE A 134 12.09 11.06 5.19
C ILE A 134 11.68 12.18 6.16
N LEU A 135 10.42 12.60 6.12
CA LEU A 135 9.91 13.63 7.03
C LEU A 135 10.00 13.17 8.49
N GLY A 136 9.61 11.94 8.80
CA GLY A 136 9.68 11.39 10.15
C GLY A 136 11.09 11.33 10.71
N LEU A 137 12.08 10.96 9.89
CA LEU A 137 13.49 10.91 10.28
C LEU A 137 14.08 12.32 10.49
N VAL A 138 13.83 13.25 9.55
CA VAL A 138 14.37 14.61 9.62
C VAL A 138 13.73 15.43 10.74
N THR A 139 12.43 15.24 10.99
CA THR A 139 11.69 16.01 11.99
C THR A 139 11.71 15.38 13.38
N ALA A 140 12.30 14.19 13.56
CA ALA A 140 12.29 13.47 14.84
C ALA A 140 12.80 14.32 16.02
N GLU A 141 13.93 15.00 15.86
CA GLU A 141 14.50 15.83 16.94
C GLU A 141 13.67 17.10 17.21
N ALA A 142 13.14 17.73 16.15
CA ALA A 142 12.24 18.86 16.29
C ALA A 142 10.91 18.47 16.95
N ALA A 143 10.41 17.26 16.70
CA ALA A 143 9.20 16.76 17.34
C ALA A 143 9.41 16.52 18.85
N LYS A 144 10.60 16.10 19.28
CA LYS A 144 10.92 15.92 20.71
C LYS A 144 10.88 17.23 21.50
N SER A 145 11.21 18.37 20.90
CA SER A 145 11.16 19.66 21.58
C SER A 145 9.74 20.24 21.68
N LEU A 146 8.83 19.83 20.78
CA LEU A 146 7.44 20.29 20.75
C LEU A 146 6.51 19.43 21.62
N ILE A 147 6.80 18.13 21.75
CA ILE A 147 5.95 17.18 22.48
C ILE A 147 6.43 17.10 23.93
N PRO A 148 5.53 17.08 24.94
CA PRO A 148 5.94 16.86 26.33
C PRO A 148 6.60 15.49 26.52
N TYR A 149 7.57 15.41 27.43
CA TYR A 149 8.39 14.21 27.64
C TYR A 149 7.58 12.92 27.88
N GLU A 150 6.47 13.01 28.63
CA GLU A 150 5.57 11.89 28.92
C GLU A 150 4.93 11.27 27.66
N PHE A 151 4.77 12.07 26.61
CA PHE A 151 4.17 11.64 25.35
C PHE A 151 5.19 11.21 24.29
N HIS A 152 6.50 11.35 24.53
CA HIS A 152 7.53 10.98 23.56
C HIS A 152 7.44 9.52 23.12
N SER A 153 7.30 8.60 24.09
CA SER A 153 7.17 7.17 23.81
C SER A 153 5.88 6.86 23.04
N HIS A 154 4.76 7.45 23.46
CA HIS A 154 3.47 7.27 22.81
C HIS A 154 3.49 7.77 21.36
N ALA A 155 4.03 8.97 21.13
CA ALA A 155 4.16 9.56 19.80
C ALA A 155 5.07 8.72 18.88
N LYS A 156 6.19 8.22 19.41
CA LYS A 156 7.12 7.34 18.68
C LYS A 156 6.43 6.04 18.23
N TYR A 157 5.70 5.37 19.11
CA TYR A 157 5.01 4.13 18.76
C TYR A 157 3.76 4.36 17.91
N ALA A 158 3.06 5.48 18.08
CA ALA A 158 1.95 5.88 17.22
C ALA A 158 2.43 6.14 15.78
N PHE A 159 3.54 6.86 15.62
CA PHE A 159 4.19 7.05 14.32
C PHE A 159 4.61 5.72 13.71
N LEU A 160 5.30 4.87 14.48
CA LEU A 160 5.73 3.55 14.02
C LEU A 160 4.54 2.68 13.57
N PHE A 161 3.46 2.65 14.35
CA PHE A 161 2.26 1.90 14.03
C PHE A 161 1.60 2.39 12.74
N ALA A 162 1.42 3.70 12.59
CA ALA A 162 0.84 4.28 11.38
C ALA A 162 1.73 3.98 10.16
N TYR A 163 3.04 4.15 10.29
CA TYR A 163 4.01 3.86 9.24
C TYR A 163 3.99 2.39 8.84
N LEU A 164 4.02 1.47 9.81
CA LEU A 164 3.97 0.03 9.56
C LEU A 164 2.63 -0.41 8.98
N THR A 165 1.52 0.24 9.31
CA THR A 165 0.21 -0.07 8.72
C THR A 165 0.21 0.16 7.22
N ILE A 166 0.69 1.33 6.77
CA ILE A 166 0.79 1.65 5.34
C ILE A 166 1.84 0.74 4.67
N PHE A 167 2.94 0.44 5.35
CA PHE A 167 3.94 -0.51 4.83
C PHE A 167 3.35 -1.91 4.60
N TRP A 168 2.62 -2.46 5.58
CA TRP A 168 2.02 -3.78 5.45
C TRP A 168 0.87 -3.80 4.44
N GLN A 169 0.15 -2.68 4.27
CA GLN A 169 -0.84 -2.51 3.20
C GLN A 169 -0.19 -2.66 1.82
N MET A 170 0.91 -1.95 1.60
CA MET A 170 1.70 -2.05 0.37
C MET A 170 2.20 -3.48 0.12
N ILE A 171 2.70 -4.16 1.16
CA ILE A 171 3.16 -5.55 1.05
C ILE A 171 2.00 -6.49 0.70
N ALA A 172 0.88 -6.41 1.41
CA ALA A 172 -0.28 -7.26 1.18
C ALA A 172 -0.85 -7.08 -0.23
N ALA A 173 -1.03 -5.83 -0.67
CA ALA A 173 -1.48 -5.51 -2.03
C ALA A 173 -0.48 -5.95 -3.10
N SER A 174 0.84 -5.89 -2.82
CA SER A 174 1.87 -6.40 -3.72
C SER A 174 1.79 -7.92 -3.91
N PHE A 175 1.69 -8.67 -2.81
CA PHE A 175 1.51 -10.13 -2.88
C PHE A 175 0.22 -10.50 -3.61
N TRP A 176 -0.85 -9.76 -3.36
CA TRP A 176 -2.09 -10.01 -4.06
C TRP A 176 -1.97 -9.75 -5.57
N GLY A 177 -1.23 -8.71 -5.95
CA GLY A 177 -0.93 -8.43 -7.34
C GLY A 177 -0.05 -9.47 -8.01
N LEU A 178 0.97 -9.96 -7.31
CA LEU A 178 1.83 -11.05 -7.78
C LEU A 178 1.06 -12.35 -7.94
N TYR A 179 0.15 -12.68 -7.02
CA TYR A 179 -0.75 -13.83 -7.18
C TYR A 179 -1.60 -13.72 -8.44
N TYR A 180 -2.16 -12.54 -8.71
CA TYR A 180 -2.95 -12.33 -9.92
C TYR A 180 -2.12 -12.48 -11.20
N LEU A 181 -0.91 -11.93 -11.23
CA LEU A 181 -0.03 -12.00 -12.40
C LEU A 181 0.60 -13.38 -12.61
N GLY A 182 1.11 -13.98 -11.54
CA GLY A 182 1.84 -15.25 -11.59
C GLY A 182 0.92 -16.43 -11.80
N GLU A 183 -0.23 -16.46 -11.14
CA GLU A 183 -1.10 -17.63 -11.11
C GLU A 183 -2.41 -17.40 -11.85
N LYS A 184 -3.22 -16.43 -11.39
CA LYS A 184 -4.60 -16.27 -11.86
C LYS A 184 -4.71 -15.84 -13.32
N LEU A 185 -3.70 -15.14 -13.85
CA LEU A 185 -3.64 -14.76 -15.26
C LEU A 185 -3.51 -15.98 -16.20
N HIS A 186 -2.92 -17.06 -15.70
CA HIS A 186 -2.65 -18.29 -16.46
C HIS A 186 -3.75 -19.35 -16.27
N GLN A 187 -4.63 -19.18 -15.28
CA GLN A 187 -5.73 -20.11 -15.04
C GLN A 187 -6.88 -19.85 -16.04
N PRO A 188 -7.45 -20.92 -16.64
CA PRO A 188 -8.64 -20.78 -17.48
C PRO A 188 -9.84 -20.30 -16.66
N ASP A 189 -10.71 -19.50 -17.29
CA ASP A 189 -11.95 -19.04 -16.67
C ASP A 189 -12.77 -20.25 -16.21
N GLN A 190 -12.94 -20.44 -14.90
CA GLN A 190 -13.86 -21.44 -14.38
C GLN A 190 -15.28 -20.99 -14.75
N ARG A 191 -15.95 -21.79 -15.60
CA ARG A 191 -17.33 -21.59 -16.05
C ARG A 191 -18.31 -21.81 -14.90
#